data_AF-A0A963MB25-F1
#
_entry.id   AF-A0A963MB25-F1
#
_cell.length_a   1.000
_cell.length_b   1.000
_cell.length_c   1.000
_cell.angle_alpha   90.00
_cell.angle_beta   90.00
_cell.angle_gamma   90.00
#
_symmetry.space_group_name_H-M   'P 1'
#
loop_
_entity.id
_entity.type
_entity.pdbx_description
1 polymer ?
#
loop_
_entity_poly.entity_id
_entity_poly.type
_entity_poly.pdbx_seq_one_letter_code
_entity_poly.pdbx_strand_id
1 'polypeptide(L)'
;MAWVLIDLRRGQKLRSWLREGDTSRPPVIPGYWGEMADRVRRLVRIRDRKLIESEQRLQEFLSAIQASPNGVVLLDAEGRIEWCNQTAADHFGF
;
A
#
# COMPACT_ATOMS: atom_id res chain seq x y z
N MET A 1 33.93 15.69 -22.31
CA MET A 1 33.77 14.22 -22.27
C MET A 1 33.66 13.65 -20.86
N ALA A 2 34.53 14.02 -19.90
CA ALA A 2 34.46 13.49 -18.51
C ALA A 2 33.13 13.75 -17.77
N TRP A 3 32.46 14.88 -18.05
CA TRP A 3 31.15 15.22 -17.50
C TRP A 3 30.04 14.20 -17.85
N VAL A 4 30.04 13.68 -19.08
CA VAL A 4 29.03 12.70 -19.53
C VAL A 4 29.20 11.36 -18.82
N LEU A 5 30.45 10.95 -18.58
CA LEU A 5 30.77 9.71 -17.83
C LEU A 5 30.33 9.79 -16.37
N ILE A 6 30.49 10.96 -15.73
CA ILE A 6 30.02 11.19 -14.36
C ILE A 6 28.49 11.15 -14.31
N ASP A 7 27.83 11.78 -15.28
CA ASP A 7 26.36 11.81 -15.34
C ASP A 7 25.77 10.41 -15.57
N LEU A 8 26.35 9.62 -16.49
CA LEU A 8 25.95 8.23 -16.72
C LEU A 8 26.07 7.36 -15.46
N ARG A 9 27.17 7.53 -14.70
CA ARG A 9 27.38 6.79 -13.44
C ARG A 9 26.34 7.17 -12.38
N ARG A 10 25.98 8.45 -12.27
CA ARG A 10 24.93 8.91 -11.35
C ARG A 10 23.57 8.33 -11.72
N GLY A 11 23.22 8.35 -13.01
CA GLY A 11 21.99 7.75 -13.52
C GLY A 11 21.91 6.25 -13.30
N GLN A 12 23.00 5.51 -13.51
CA GLN A 12 23.05 4.07 -13.24
C GLN A 12 22.87 3.75 -11.74
N LYS A 13 23.48 4.53 -10.85
CA LYS A 13 23.32 4.37 -9.40
C LYS A 13 21.87 4.60 -8.97
N LEU A 14 21.22 5.63 -9.53
CA LEU A 14 19.80 5.89 -9.29
C LEU A 14 18.92 4.74 -9.81
N ARG A 15 19.20 4.22 -11.01
CA ARG A 15 18.44 3.11 -11.59
C ARG A 15 18.60 1.81 -10.79
N SER A 16 19.81 1.51 -10.30
CA SER A 16 20.04 0.35 -9.42
C SER A 16 19.22 0.47 -8.15
N TRP A 17 19.24 1.64 -7.51
CA TRP A 17 18.47 1.91 -6.31
C TRP A 17 16.95 1.78 -6.54
N LEU A 18 16.44 2.33 -7.63
CA LEU A 18 15.03 2.16 -8.01
C LEU A 18 14.65 0.69 -8.24
N ARG A 19 15.60 -0.13 -8.72
CA ARG A 19 15.38 -1.56 -8.96
C ARG A 19 15.45 -2.40 -7.68
N GLU A 20 16.28 -2.01 -6.73
CA GLU A 20 16.37 -2.64 -5.41
C GLU A 20 15.10 -2.41 -4.58
N GLY A 21 14.34 -1.35 -4.88
CA GLY A 21 13.07 -1.05 -4.20
C GLY A 21 13.23 -0.57 -2.76
N ASP A 22 14.45 -0.54 -2.23
CA ASP A 22 14.77 -0.08 -0.88
C ASP A 22 14.74 1.45 -0.79
N THR A 23 13.53 2.01 -0.70
CA THR A 23 13.30 3.45 -0.52
C THR A 23 13.71 3.96 0.87
N SER A 24 14.16 3.09 1.77
CA SER A 24 14.59 3.48 3.12
C SER A 24 15.94 4.20 3.10
N ARG A 25 16.85 3.83 2.18
CA ARG A 25 18.22 4.36 2.05
C ARG A 25 18.47 4.99 0.66
N PRO A 26 18.01 6.22 0.41
CA PRO A 26 18.29 6.87 -0.86
C PRO A 26 19.79 7.13 -1.04
N PRO A 27 20.35 6.94 -2.24
CA PRO A 27 21.73 7.31 -2.51
C PRO A 27 21.88 8.83 -2.43
N VAL A 28 22.85 9.31 -1.66
CA VAL A 28 23.21 10.74 -1.62
C VAL A 28 23.88 11.08 -2.95
N ILE A 29 23.10 11.61 -3.88
CA ILE A 29 23.58 12.07 -5.19
C ILE A 29 23.42 13.60 -5.23
N PRO A 30 24.51 14.37 -5.28
CA PRO A 30 24.41 15.82 -5.33
C PRO A 30 23.84 16.31 -6.67
N GLY A 31 23.02 17.36 -6.60
CA GLY A 31 22.39 18.03 -7.74
C GLY A 31 21.04 17.42 -8.15
N TYR A 32 20.64 17.67 -9.41
CA TYR A 32 19.34 17.31 -9.97
C TYR A 32 18.92 15.84 -9.75
N TRP A 33 19.87 14.91 -9.83
CA TRP A 33 19.60 13.48 -9.59
C TRP A 33 19.20 13.15 -8.14
N GLY A 34 19.67 13.93 -7.16
CA GLY A 34 19.26 13.80 -5.76
C GLY A 34 17.82 14.26 -5.54
N GLU A 35 17.46 15.42 -6.11
CA GLU A 35 16.08 15.92 -6.05
C GLU A 35 15.08 14.95 -6.68
N MET A 36 15.47 14.32 -7.80
CA MET A 36 14.66 13.28 -8.45
C MET A 36 14.52 12.05 -7.56
N ALA A 37 15.60 11.57 -6.93
CA ALA A 37 15.54 10.46 -5.98
C ALA A 37 14.61 10.76 -4.80
N ASP A 38 14.71 11.97 -4.23
CA ASP A 38 13.86 12.43 -3.13
C ASP A 38 12.39 12.55 -3.54
N ARG A 39 12.12 13.01 -4.77
CA ARG A 39 10.76 13.11 -5.30
C ARG A 39 10.15 11.73 -5.49
N VAL A 40 10.89 10.77 -6.04
CA VAL A 40 10.41 9.38 -6.16
C VAL A 40 10.15 8.78 -4.78
N ARG A 41 11.09 8.93 -3.83
CA ARG A 41 10.91 8.45 -2.45
C ARG A 41 9.65 9.02 -1.81
N ARG A 42 9.39 10.31 -1.98
CA ARG A 42 8.20 10.98 -1.45
C ARG A 42 6.93 10.40 -2.05
N LEU A 43 6.90 10.16 -3.36
CA LEU A 43 5.75 9.57 -4.03
C LEU A 43 5.46 8.14 -3.56
N VAL A 44 6.50 7.32 -3.41
CA VAL A 44 6.37 5.95 -2.89
C VAL A 44 5.80 5.98 -1.47
N ARG A 45 6.37 6.80 -0.58
CA ARG A 45 5.85 6.94 0.80
C ARG A 45 4.40 7.41 0.87
N ILE A 46 4.00 8.34 0.00
CA ILE A 46 2.60 8.80 -0.07
C ILE A 46 1.70 7.65 -0.51
N ARG A 47 2.13 6.84 -1.48
CA ARG A 47 1.38 5.66 -1.93
C ARG A 47 1.23 4.63 -0.81
N ASP A 48 2.33 4.29 -0.13
CA ASP A 48 2.32 3.30 0.94
C ASP A 48 1.41 3.74 2.09
N ARG A 49 1.47 5.03 2.45
CA ARG A 49 0.58 5.60 3.47
C ARG A 49 -0.90 5.49 3.07
N LYS A 50 -1.24 5.76 1.81
CA LYS A 50 -2.62 5.61 1.32
C LYS A 50 -3.09 4.16 1.35
N LEU A 51 -2.20 3.20 1.08
CA LEU A 51 -2.52 1.78 1.19
C LEU A 51 -2.85 1.41 2.63
N ILE A 52 -1.98 1.79 3.57
CA ILE A 52 -2.20 1.54 5.01
C ILE A 52 -3.49 2.21 5.50
N GLU A 53 -3.76 3.45 5.11
CA GLU A 53 -5.00 4.15 5.47
C GLU A 53 -6.24 3.46 4.88
N SER A 54 -6.15 2.92 3.67
CA SER A 54 -7.24 2.16 3.04
C SER A 54 -7.49 0.83 3.75
N GLU A 55 -6.43 0.09 4.08
CA GLU A 55 -6.51 -1.16 4.81
C GLU A 55 -7.09 -0.95 6.21
N GLN A 56 -6.64 0.10 6.91
CA GLN A 56 -7.15 0.45 8.23
C GLN A 56 -8.65 0.79 8.18
N ARG A 57 -9.09 1.59 7.19
CA ARG A 57 -10.53 1.90 7.01
C ARG A 57 -11.35 0.66 6.70
N LEU A 58 -10.84 -0.25 5.88
CA LEU A 58 -11.50 -1.52 5.60
C LEU A 58 -11.64 -2.33 6.89
N GLN A 59 -10.59 -2.38 7.71
CA GLN A 59 -10.61 -3.12 8.97
C GLN A 59 -11.53 -2.48 10.01
N GLU A 60 -11.59 -1.16 10.09
CA GLU A 60 -12.56 -0.42 10.91
C GLU A 60 -13.99 -0.70 10.45
N PHE A 61 -14.26 -0.71 9.14
CA PHE A 61 -15.56 -1.04 8.57
C PHE A 61 -15.98 -2.48 8.89
N LEU A 62 -15.08 -3.44 8.70
CA LEU A 62 -15.33 -4.85 9.05
C LEU A 62 -15.58 -5.03 10.55
N SER A 63 -14.79 -4.35 11.38
CA SER A 63 -14.96 -4.39 12.84
C SER A 63 -16.30 -3.81 13.27
N ALA A 64 -16.73 -2.71 12.64
CA ALA A 64 -18.05 -2.10 12.90
C ALA A 64 -19.21 -3.00 12.45
N ILE A 65 -19.07 -3.72 11.33
CA ILE A 65 -20.08 -4.71 10.90
C ILE A 65 -20.13 -5.91 11.84
N GLN A 66 -18.98 -6.39 12.34
CA GLN A 66 -18.95 -7.48 13.31
C GLN A 66 -19.53 -7.07 14.67
N ALA A 67 -19.26 -5.84 15.12
CA ALA A 67 -19.83 -5.28 16.35
C ALA A 67 -21.28 -4.81 16.18
N SER A 68 -21.79 -4.77 14.94
CA SER A 68 -23.17 -4.43 14.66
C SER A 68 -24.08 -5.48 15.31
N PRO A 69 -25.08 -5.07 16.11
CA PRO A 69 -26.06 -5.97 16.69
C PRO A 69 -27.01 -6.56 15.62
N ASN A 70 -26.88 -6.15 14.36
CA ASN A 70 -27.64 -6.72 13.26
C ASN A 70 -26.85 -7.86 12.60
N GLY A 71 -27.49 -9.02 12.45
CA GLY A 71 -26.95 -10.11 11.65
C GLY A 71 -26.85 -9.70 10.18
N VAL A 72 -25.65 -9.71 9.61
CA VAL A 72 -25.39 -9.43 8.19
C VAL A 72 -24.94 -10.71 7.50
N VAL A 73 -25.59 -11.04 6.38
CA VAL A 73 -25.29 -12.20 5.55
C VAL A 73 -25.08 -11.71 4.12
N LEU A 74 -23.95 -12.08 3.52
CA LEU A 74 -23.68 -11.86 2.10
C LEU A 74 -24.03 -13.15 1.35
N LEU A 75 -24.83 -13.00 0.29
CA LEU A 75 -25.26 -14.10 -0.55
C LEU A 75 -24.61 -13.98 -1.94
N ASP A 76 -24.24 -15.12 -2.53
CA ASP A 76 -23.84 -15.19 -3.94
C ASP A 76 -25.06 -15.04 -4.88
N ALA A 77 -24.80 -15.03 -6.20
CA ALA A 77 -25.86 -14.88 -7.21
C ALA A 77 -26.87 -16.06 -7.20
N GLU A 78 -26.46 -17.20 -6.65
CA GLU A 78 -27.25 -18.42 -6.48
C GLU A 78 -27.96 -18.48 -5.12
N GLY A 79 -27.81 -17.47 -4.27
CA GLY A 79 -28.45 -17.35 -2.96
C GLY A 79 -27.79 -18.16 -1.83
N ARG A 80 -26.54 -18.59 -1.99
CA ARG A 80 -25.75 -19.28 -0.95
C ARG A 80 -25.00 -18.27 -0.10
N ILE A 81 -24.79 -18.61 1.18
CA ILE A 81 -24.04 -17.76 2.12
C ILE A 81 -22.56 -17.75 1.73
N GLU A 82 -22.08 -16.60 1.26
CA GLU A 82 -20.66 -16.34 1.00
C GLU A 82 -19.96 -15.86 2.29
N TRP A 83 -20.67 -15.12 3.14
CA TRP A 83 -20.15 -14.60 4.41
C TRP A 83 -21.29 -14.29 5.39
N CYS A 84 -21.05 -14.48 6.69
CA CYS A 84 -21.96 -14.01 7.74
C CYS A 84 -21.15 -13.48 8.94
N ASN A 85 -21.68 -12.46 9.64
CA ASN A 85 -21.07 -11.96 10.88
C ASN A 85 -21.48 -12.83 12.08
N GLN A 86 -20.76 -12.68 13.21
CA GLN A 86 -21.02 -13.46 14.43
C GLN A 86 -22.47 -13.33 14.89
N THR A 87 -23.03 -12.11 14.90
CA THR A 87 -24.42 -11.87 15.29
C THR A 87 -25.43 -12.63 14.40
N ALA A 88 -25.16 -12.76 13.10
CA ALA A 88 -25.99 -13.57 12.21
C ALA A 88 -25.85 -15.06 12.55
N ALA A 89 -24.63 -15.55 12.77
CA ALA A 89 -24.40 -16.94 13.17
C ALA A 89 -25.13 -17.29 14.48
N ASP A 90 -25.05 -16.40 15.48
CA ASP A 90 -25.74 -16.52 16.76
C ASP A 90 -27.27 -16.54 16.56
N HIS A 91 -27.82 -15.73 15.65
CA HIS A 91 -29.25 -15.75 15.29
C HIS A 91 -29.67 -17.02 14.52
N PHE A 92 -28.79 -17.60 13.72
CA PHE A 92 -29.03 -18.89 13.03
C PHE A 92 -28.90 -20.10 13.97
N GLY A 93 -28.44 -19.90 15.21
CA GLY A 93 -28.40 -20.93 16.24
C GLY A 93 -27.18 -21.87 16.16
N PHE A 94 -26.07 -21.39 15.60
CA PHE A 94 -24.78 -22.08 15.64
C PHE A 94 -23.94 -21.65 16.85
#